data_AF-A0A8H8XR27-F1
#
_entry.id   AF-A0A8H8XR27-F1
#
_cell.length_a   1.000
_cell.length_b   1.000
_cell.length_c   1.000
_cell.angle_alpha   90.00
_cell.angle_beta   90.00
_cell.angle_gamma   90.00
#
_symmetry.space_group_name_H-M   'P 1'
#
loop_
_entity.id
_entity.type
_entity.pdbx_description
1 polymer ?
#
loop_
_entity_poly.entity_id
_entity_poly.type
_entity_poly.pdbx_seq_one_letter_code
_entity_poly.pdbx_strand_id
1 'polypeptide(L)'
;MFLGLVAQRKLVESFDAWDEAAQAFVPGAFVGRIEIADRFLSNFNKPLRRRMLFTAPDVVFPASRTFRHSGTGDVYLVGQSRQDATATGGNPHIMLTVCHLVTEEPNGSSGLATIYRKAPAGPSSEPGWLVETELAKAFMDIEFRTSASEPETFEVRVQNFFGFLPRHIECQPWDFVELQGKRFRVVDAFADSGLAGLRVDQDEDPRINFVLRRKGSRTYNRLTHEYEAVDTVHNVTGYLVREKEFPTWSSDATPYLDVVIERSHIGFQPVPDDMSLVYEGRSRVIRHVSLQAGERQYLLRCE
;
A
#
# COMPACT_ATOMS: atom_id res chain seq x y z
N MET A 1 -17.29 -33.12 -29.07
CA MET A 1 -17.72 -33.82 -27.83
C MET A 1 -16.60 -34.71 -27.25
N PHE A 2 -15.95 -35.58 -28.04
CA PHE A 2 -14.87 -36.48 -27.56
C PHE A 2 -13.62 -35.75 -27.01
N LEU A 3 -13.13 -34.71 -27.71
CA LEU A 3 -11.91 -33.99 -27.30
C LEU A 3 -12.04 -33.28 -25.94
N GLY A 4 -13.22 -32.74 -25.63
CA GLY A 4 -13.49 -32.14 -24.31
C GLY A 4 -13.39 -33.15 -23.17
N LEU A 5 -13.94 -34.35 -23.35
CA LEU A 5 -13.83 -35.44 -22.36
C LEU A 5 -12.39 -35.88 -22.15
N VAL A 6 -11.57 -35.94 -23.21
CA VAL A 6 -10.14 -36.28 -23.10
C VAL A 6 -9.37 -35.18 -22.35
N ALA A 7 -9.63 -33.91 -22.66
CA ALA A 7 -8.96 -32.79 -22.01
C ALA A 7 -9.29 -32.71 -20.50
N GLN A 8 -10.57 -32.88 -20.14
CA GLN A 8 -11.03 -32.82 -18.75
C GLN A 8 -10.54 -33.99 -17.89
N ARG A 9 -10.29 -35.17 -18.46
CA ARG A 9 -9.73 -36.33 -17.72
C ARG A 9 -8.38 -36.05 -17.05
N LYS A 10 -7.66 -35.01 -17.46
CA LYS A 10 -6.38 -34.61 -16.88
C LYS A 10 -6.52 -33.64 -15.70
N LEU A 11 -7.73 -33.15 -15.42
CA LEU A 11 -8.03 -32.23 -14.32
C LEU A 11 -8.41 -33.03 -13.08
N VAL A 12 -7.41 -33.51 -12.37
CA VAL A 12 -7.59 -34.44 -11.24
C VAL A 12 -7.06 -33.90 -9.91
N GLU A 13 -6.33 -32.79 -9.94
CA GLU A 13 -5.77 -32.18 -8.74
C GLU A 13 -6.85 -31.36 -8.04
N SER A 14 -6.97 -31.54 -6.72
CA SER A 14 -7.87 -30.76 -5.86
C SER A 14 -7.16 -29.53 -5.31
N PHE A 15 -7.89 -28.42 -5.23
CA PHE A 15 -7.41 -27.16 -4.70
C PHE A 15 -8.34 -26.65 -3.60
N ASP A 16 -7.73 -26.09 -2.55
CA ASP A 16 -8.42 -25.41 -1.46
C ASP A 16 -8.49 -23.90 -1.76
N ALA A 17 -9.56 -23.22 -1.39
CA ALA A 17 -9.69 -21.77 -1.55
C ALA A 17 -9.33 -21.02 -0.27
N TRP A 18 -8.66 -19.87 -0.37
CA TRP A 18 -8.48 -18.98 0.77
C TRP A 18 -9.78 -18.26 1.10
N ASP A 19 -10.28 -18.40 2.33
CA ASP A 19 -11.37 -17.61 2.88
C ASP A 19 -10.78 -16.47 3.72
N GLU A 20 -10.93 -15.24 3.24
CA GLU A 20 -10.40 -14.03 3.88
C GLU A 20 -11.09 -13.71 5.21
N ALA A 21 -12.38 -14.08 5.36
CA ALA A 21 -13.13 -13.82 6.58
C ALA A 21 -12.74 -14.81 7.69
N ALA A 22 -12.59 -16.09 7.34
CA ALA A 22 -12.14 -17.12 8.27
C ALA A 22 -10.61 -17.16 8.47
N GLN A 23 -9.86 -16.49 7.59
CA GLN A 23 -8.39 -16.58 7.50
C GLN A 23 -7.91 -18.04 7.45
N ALA A 24 -8.59 -18.86 6.64
CA ALA A 24 -8.33 -20.29 6.53
C ALA A 24 -8.57 -20.80 5.12
N PHE A 25 -7.96 -21.95 4.79
CA PHE A 25 -8.22 -22.63 3.53
C PHE A 25 -9.45 -23.55 3.62
N VAL A 26 -10.40 -23.37 2.71
CA VAL A 26 -11.59 -24.19 2.53
C VAL A 26 -11.28 -25.32 1.55
N PRO A 27 -11.32 -26.60 1.99
CA PRO A 27 -10.92 -27.73 1.14
C PRO A 27 -11.84 -27.96 -0.05
N GLY A 28 -11.27 -28.49 -1.14
CA GLY A 28 -12.04 -29.02 -2.27
C GLY A 28 -12.85 -27.98 -3.04
N ALA A 29 -12.33 -26.75 -3.15
CA ALA A 29 -13.01 -25.63 -3.79
C ALA A 29 -13.17 -25.84 -5.31
N PHE A 30 -12.16 -26.39 -5.97
CA PHE A 30 -12.22 -26.76 -7.39
C PHE A 30 -11.18 -27.82 -7.74
N VAL A 31 -11.30 -28.35 -8.97
CA VAL A 31 -10.33 -29.28 -9.56
C VAL A 31 -9.63 -28.66 -10.76
N GLY A 32 -8.38 -29.03 -10.96
CA GLY A 32 -7.58 -28.51 -12.06
C GLY A 32 -6.30 -29.31 -12.27
N ARG A 33 -5.33 -28.64 -12.90
CA ARG A 33 -3.97 -29.15 -13.06
C ARG A 33 -3.02 -27.98 -13.21
N ILE A 34 -1.92 -27.98 -12.48
CA ILE A 34 -0.86 -26.96 -12.63
C ILE A 34 0.29 -27.51 -13.48
N GLU A 35 0.72 -26.72 -14.47
CA GLU A 35 1.99 -26.95 -15.16
C GLU A 35 2.89 -25.71 -15.03
N ILE A 36 4.19 -25.93 -15.18
CA ILE A 36 5.17 -24.85 -15.17
C ILE A 36 5.04 -24.06 -16.48
N ALA A 37 4.81 -22.75 -16.36
CA ALA A 37 4.74 -21.85 -17.49
C ALA A 37 6.17 -21.60 -18.03
N ASP A 38 6.50 -22.30 -19.11
CA ASP A 38 7.69 -22.09 -19.95
C ASP A 38 9.07 -22.33 -19.30
N ARG A 39 9.96 -23.02 -20.05
CA ARG A 39 11.33 -23.38 -19.61
C ARG A 39 12.39 -22.44 -20.18
N PHE A 40 11.99 -21.30 -20.75
CA PHE A 40 12.95 -20.28 -21.14
C PHE A 40 13.51 -19.58 -19.90
N LEU A 41 14.66 -20.09 -19.46
CA LEU A 41 15.57 -19.45 -18.51
C LEU A 41 15.92 -18.05 -19.03
N SER A 42 15.20 -17.03 -18.58
CA SER A 42 15.75 -15.68 -18.59
C SER A 42 16.99 -15.69 -17.70
N ASN A 43 18.11 -15.19 -18.21
CA ASN A 43 19.44 -15.21 -17.59
C ASN A 43 19.56 -14.39 -16.28
N PHE A 44 18.45 -14.07 -15.62
CA PHE A 44 18.38 -13.38 -14.34
C PHE A 44 17.77 -14.29 -13.24
N ASN A 45 18.50 -15.35 -12.90
CA ASN A 45 18.64 -16.03 -11.60
C ASN A 45 17.44 -16.27 -10.65
N LYS A 46 16.18 -16.26 -11.08
CA LYS A 46 15.09 -16.91 -10.33
C LYS A 46 14.20 -17.73 -11.26
N PRO A 47 13.79 -18.96 -10.86
CA PRO A 47 12.72 -19.66 -11.56
C PRO A 47 11.51 -18.74 -11.60
N LEU A 48 10.90 -18.56 -12.78
CA LEU A 48 9.66 -17.79 -12.90
C LEU A 48 8.66 -18.39 -11.90
N ARG A 49 8.12 -17.58 -10.97
CA ARG A 49 7.07 -18.02 -10.02
C ARG A 49 5.70 -18.17 -10.70
N ARG A 50 5.60 -17.73 -11.96
CA ARG A 50 4.42 -17.92 -12.82
C ARG A 50 4.23 -19.39 -13.19
N ARG A 51 2.97 -19.82 -13.21
CA ARG A 51 2.52 -21.16 -13.55
C ARG A 51 1.27 -21.07 -14.43
N MET A 52 0.98 -22.15 -15.15
CA MET A 52 -0.26 -22.29 -15.91
C MET A 52 -1.20 -23.24 -15.19
N LEU A 53 -2.36 -22.72 -14.81
CA LEU A 53 -3.47 -23.50 -14.27
C LEU A 53 -4.44 -23.87 -15.39
N PHE A 54 -4.69 -25.16 -15.54
CA PHE A 54 -5.71 -25.71 -16.42
C PHE A 54 -6.95 -26.05 -15.61
N THR A 55 -8.12 -25.58 -16.07
CA THR A 55 -9.41 -25.78 -15.41
C THR A 55 -10.51 -26.07 -16.43
N ALA A 56 -11.66 -26.57 -15.96
CA ALA A 56 -12.85 -26.66 -16.80
C ALA A 56 -13.37 -25.24 -17.13
N PRO A 57 -14.02 -25.04 -18.28
CA PRO A 57 -14.48 -23.71 -18.72
C PRO A 57 -15.41 -22.95 -17.78
N ASP A 58 -16.15 -23.68 -16.96
CA ASP A 58 -17.17 -23.21 -16.04
C ASP A 58 -16.67 -23.14 -14.58
N VAL A 59 -15.38 -23.37 -14.34
CA VAL A 59 -14.80 -23.21 -12.99
C VAL A 59 -14.98 -21.78 -12.51
N VAL A 60 -15.58 -21.67 -11.33
CA VAL A 60 -15.69 -20.41 -10.60
C VAL A 60 -14.53 -20.33 -9.61
N PHE A 61 -13.63 -19.38 -9.83
CA PHE A 61 -12.54 -19.12 -8.89
C PHE A 61 -13.05 -18.43 -7.60
N PRO A 62 -12.38 -18.66 -6.46
CA PRO A 62 -12.74 -17.99 -5.22
C PRO A 62 -12.59 -16.47 -5.33
N ALA A 63 -13.42 -15.72 -4.60
CA ALA A 63 -13.41 -14.26 -4.59
C ALA A 63 -12.04 -13.70 -4.17
N SER A 64 -11.38 -14.36 -3.21
CA SER A 64 -10.02 -14.03 -2.72
C SER A 64 -8.93 -14.18 -3.78
N ARG A 65 -9.25 -14.77 -4.94
CA ARG A 65 -8.32 -15.05 -6.04
C ARG A 65 -7.05 -15.74 -5.56
N THR A 66 -7.15 -16.53 -4.50
CA THR A 66 -6.04 -17.23 -3.87
C THR A 66 -6.47 -18.65 -3.55
N PHE A 67 -5.63 -19.61 -3.89
CA PHE A 67 -5.91 -21.01 -3.67
C PHE A 67 -4.63 -21.78 -3.31
N ARG A 68 -4.80 -22.97 -2.74
CA ARG A 68 -3.70 -23.85 -2.35
C ARG A 68 -3.88 -25.22 -2.96
N HIS A 69 -2.81 -25.83 -3.46
CA HIS A 69 -2.84 -27.22 -3.89
C HIS A 69 -2.98 -28.13 -2.65
N SER A 70 -4.05 -28.91 -2.54
CA SER A 70 -4.37 -29.67 -1.31
C SER A 70 -3.27 -30.70 -0.95
N GLY A 71 -2.58 -31.25 -1.96
CA GLY A 71 -1.49 -32.23 -1.77
C GLY A 71 -0.12 -31.65 -1.39
N THR A 72 0.40 -30.65 -2.13
CA THR A 72 1.73 -30.07 -1.86
C THR A 72 1.71 -28.95 -0.81
N GLY A 73 0.55 -28.32 -0.59
CA GLY A 73 0.44 -27.14 0.26
C GLY A 73 0.85 -25.83 -0.44
N ASP A 74 1.20 -25.87 -1.73
CA ASP A 74 1.62 -24.68 -2.47
C ASP A 74 0.48 -23.69 -2.66
N VAL A 75 0.75 -22.41 -2.43
CA VAL A 75 -0.24 -21.33 -2.53
C VAL A 75 -0.02 -20.52 -3.79
N TYR A 76 -1.11 -20.16 -4.46
CA TYR A 76 -1.10 -19.47 -5.74
C TYR A 76 -2.08 -18.31 -5.76
N LEU A 77 -1.68 -17.22 -6.42
CA LEU A 77 -2.56 -16.13 -6.82
C LEU A 77 -3.14 -16.41 -8.22
N VAL A 78 -4.44 -16.16 -8.39
CA VAL A 78 -5.15 -16.28 -9.66
C VAL A 78 -4.96 -15.00 -10.45
N GLY A 79 -4.23 -15.10 -11.57
CA GLY A 79 -4.06 -14.02 -12.54
C GLY A 79 -5.11 -14.07 -13.65
N GLN A 80 -4.69 -13.66 -14.85
CA GLN A 80 -5.56 -13.56 -16.01
C GLN A 80 -5.76 -14.92 -16.67
N SER A 81 -7.02 -15.21 -16.99
CA SER A 81 -7.41 -16.35 -17.81
C SER A 81 -7.36 -16.01 -19.30
N ARG A 82 -6.96 -16.99 -20.10
CA ARG A 82 -7.02 -16.99 -21.56
C ARG A 82 -7.87 -18.16 -22.01
N GLN A 83 -8.64 -17.93 -23.07
CA GLN A 83 -9.37 -18.99 -23.75
C GLN A 83 -8.44 -19.65 -24.77
N ASP A 84 -8.56 -20.96 -24.93
CA ASP A 84 -7.86 -21.71 -25.97
C ASP A 84 -8.36 -21.27 -27.36
N ALA A 85 -7.42 -21.00 -28.28
CA ALA A 85 -7.71 -20.58 -29.65
C ALA A 85 -8.32 -21.69 -30.51
N THR A 86 -8.30 -22.95 -30.06
CA THR A 86 -8.72 -24.12 -30.85
C THR A 86 -10.21 -24.47 -30.75
N ALA A 87 -11.02 -23.62 -30.13
CA ALA A 87 -12.46 -23.85 -29.99
C ALA A 87 -13.19 -23.87 -31.36
N THR A 88 -13.40 -25.06 -31.92
CA THR A 88 -14.28 -25.23 -33.08
C THR A 88 -15.70 -24.87 -32.65
N GLY A 89 -16.21 -23.73 -33.12
CA GLY A 89 -17.53 -23.21 -32.72
C GLY A 89 -17.56 -22.37 -31.43
N GLY A 90 -16.41 -21.88 -30.95
CA GLY A 90 -16.35 -20.87 -29.88
C GLY A 90 -16.44 -21.37 -28.44
N ASN A 91 -16.60 -22.69 -28.22
CA ASN A 91 -16.62 -23.28 -26.88
C ASN A 91 -15.25 -23.85 -26.48
N PRO A 92 -14.54 -23.25 -25.50
CA PRO A 92 -13.25 -23.78 -25.05
C PRO A 92 -13.41 -25.15 -24.38
N HIS A 93 -12.45 -26.04 -24.55
CA HIS A 93 -12.43 -27.35 -23.85
C HIS A 93 -11.79 -27.27 -22.46
N ILE A 94 -10.85 -26.34 -22.30
CA ILE A 94 -10.11 -26.06 -21.07
C ILE A 94 -9.85 -24.55 -20.98
N MET A 95 -9.78 -24.04 -19.76
CA MET A 95 -9.37 -22.67 -19.49
C MET A 95 -7.93 -22.66 -19.00
N LEU A 96 -7.14 -21.73 -19.56
CA LEU A 96 -5.74 -21.55 -19.21
C LEU A 96 -5.62 -20.27 -18.39
N THR A 97 -5.28 -20.38 -17.11
CA THR A 97 -5.14 -19.24 -16.21
C THR A 97 -3.70 -19.11 -15.76
N VAL A 98 -3.14 -17.91 -15.91
CA VAL A 98 -1.84 -17.60 -15.31
C VAL A 98 -2.02 -17.55 -13.80
N CYS A 99 -1.19 -18.26 -13.05
CA CYS A 99 -1.12 -18.12 -11.60
C CYS A 99 0.30 -17.82 -11.14
N HIS A 100 0.44 -17.24 -9.94
CA HIS A 100 1.72 -16.85 -9.37
C HIS A 100 1.92 -17.57 -8.04
N LEU A 101 3.02 -18.31 -7.90
CA LEU A 101 3.37 -19.06 -6.69
C LEU A 101 3.76 -18.09 -5.57
N VAL A 102 3.10 -18.23 -4.41
CA VAL A 102 3.27 -17.36 -3.23
C VAL A 102 3.35 -18.16 -1.94
N THR A 103 3.74 -19.43 -2.02
CA THR A 103 3.96 -20.29 -0.86
C THR A 103 4.87 -19.60 0.15
N GLU A 104 4.51 -19.70 1.43
CA GLU A 104 5.31 -19.17 2.51
C GLU A 104 6.60 -19.99 2.66
N GLU A 105 7.72 -19.29 2.70
CA GLU A 105 9.04 -19.87 2.96
C GLU A 105 9.65 -19.13 4.15
N PRO A 106 10.29 -19.82 5.11
CA PRO A 106 10.97 -19.15 6.22
C PRO A 106 12.03 -18.17 5.70
N ASN A 107 11.96 -16.91 6.15
CA ASN A 107 12.78 -15.80 5.62
C ASN A 107 12.64 -15.56 4.11
N GLY A 108 11.57 -16.10 3.52
CA GLY A 108 11.24 -15.96 2.12
C GLY A 108 10.71 -14.58 1.79
N SER A 109 10.35 -14.42 0.51
CA SER A 109 9.78 -13.19 -0.01
C SER A 109 8.28 -13.31 -0.32
N SER A 110 7.65 -14.40 0.11
CA SER A 110 6.24 -14.68 -0.14
C SER A 110 5.55 -15.27 1.10
N GLY A 111 4.23 -15.12 1.17
CA GLY A 111 3.41 -15.64 2.26
C GLY A 111 2.19 -14.75 2.53
N LEU A 112 1.52 -14.98 3.65
CA LEU A 112 0.40 -14.13 4.08
C LEU A 112 0.93 -12.78 4.58
N ALA A 113 0.51 -11.70 3.93
CA ALA A 113 0.85 -10.33 4.29
C ALA A 113 -0.35 -9.62 4.93
N THR A 114 -0.07 -8.67 5.82
CA THR A 114 -1.06 -7.74 6.38
C THR A 114 -0.86 -6.37 5.75
N ILE A 115 -1.93 -5.78 5.22
CA ILE A 115 -1.90 -4.47 4.57
C ILE A 115 -2.50 -3.46 5.54
N TYR A 116 -1.81 -2.34 5.73
CA TYR A 116 -2.21 -1.24 6.58
C TYR A 116 -2.34 0.05 5.80
N ARG A 117 -3.30 0.89 6.19
CA ARG A 117 -3.45 2.26 5.70
C ARG A 117 -3.54 3.22 6.86
N LYS A 118 -2.82 4.32 6.73
CA LYS A 118 -2.95 5.49 7.59
C LYS A 118 -3.96 6.45 6.97
N ALA A 119 -5.09 6.63 7.64
CA ALA A 119 -6.17 7.53 7.21
C ALA A 119 -6.65 8.39 8.39
N PRO A 120 -7.22 9.58 8.13
CA PRO A 120 -7.84 10.36 9.20
C PRO A 120 -9.00 9.60 9.83
N ALA A 121 -9.09 9.62 11.17
CA ALA A 121 -10.14 8.91 11.91
C ALA A 121 -11.30 9.83 12.34
N GLY A 122 -11.12 11.15 12.25
CA GLY A 122 -12.10 12.17 12.63
C GLY A 122 -13.06 12.58 11.49
N PRO A 123 -14.05 13.43 11.78
CA PRO A 123 -14.94 14.00 10.77
C PRO A 123 -14.17 14.88 9.79
N SER A 124 -14.73 15.12 8.58
CA SER A 124 -14.04 15.93 7.55
C SER A 124 -13.74 17.37 7.96
N SER A 125 -14.47 17.93 8.93
CA SER A 125 -14.21 19.25 9.52
C SER A 125 -13.05 19.26 10.52
N GLU A 126 -12.73 18.11 11.11
CA GLU A 126 -11.65 17.93 12.08
C GLU A 126 -11.06 16.50 11.97
N PRO A 127 -10.27 16.24 10.91
CA PRO A 127 -9.87 14.89 10.51
C PRO A 127 -9.04 14.14 11.57
N GLY A 128 -8.38 14.88 12.45
CA GLY A 128 -7.48 14.31 13.46
C GLY A 128 -6.17 13.79 12.86
N TRP A 129 -5.35 13.16 13.70
CA TRP A 129 -4.15 12.48 13.22
C TRP A 129 -4.51 11.31 12.31
N LEU A 130 -3.58 10.95 11.42
CA LEU A 130 -3.68 9.70 10.69
C LEU A 130 -3.55 8.54 11.67
N VAL A 131 -4.55 7.66 11.64
CA VAL A 131 -4.55 6.43 12.42
C VAL A 131 -4.29 5.27 11.48
N GLU A 132 -3.40 4.39 11.90
CA GLU A 132 -3.13 3.16 11.18
C GLU A 132 -4.25 2.15 11.38
N THR A 133 -4.73 1.60 10.28
CA THR A 133 -5.81 0.61 10.25
C THR A 133 -5.40 -0.56 9.38
N GLU A 134 -5.68 -1.79 9.84
CA GLU A 134 -5.55 -2.99 9.00
C GLU A 134 -6.65 -2.94 7.92
N LEU A 135 -6.23 -2.97 6.67
CA LEU A 135 -7.14 -2.99 5.52
C LEU A 135 -7.53 -4.41 5.14
N ALA A 136 -6.55 -5.30 5.06
CA ALA A 136 -6.74 -6.65 4.56
C ALA A 136 -5.56 -7.56 4.95
N LYS A 137 -5.81 -8.87 4.92
CA LYS A 137 -4.77 -9.90 4.88
C LYS A 137 -4.87 -10.68 3.59
N ALA A 138 -3.79 -10.75 2.85
CA ALA A 138 -3.74 -11.40 1.55
C ALA A 138 -2.37 -12.02 1.31
N PHE A 139 -2.34 -13.11 0.54
CA PHE A 139 -1.07 -13.70 0.14
C PHE A 139 -0.35 -12.78 -0.84
N MET A 140 0.95 -12.61 -0.63
CA MET A 140 1.80 -11.72 -1.39
C MET A 140 3.10 -12.42 -1.75
N ASP A 141 3.71 -11.97 -2.85
CA ASP A 141 5.12 -12.22 -3.14
C ASP A 141 5.84 -10.91 -3.45
N ILE A 142 7.10 -10.83 -3.06
CA ILE A 142 7.99 -9.69 -3.23
C ILE A 142 9.23 -10.15 -4.00
N GLU A 143 9.51 -9.49 -5.11
CA GLU A 143 10.68 -9.72 -5.93
C GLU A 143 11.61 -8.51 -5.87
N PHE A 144 12.89 -8.73 -5.55
CA PHE A 144 13.88 -7.67 -5.58
C PHE A 144 14.09 -7.20 -7.02
N ARG A 145 13.96 -5.88 -7.25
CA ARG A 145 14.15 -5.26 -8.56
C ARG A 145 15.54 -4.66 -8.69
N THR A 146 15.87 -3.72 -7.80
CA THR A 146 17.12 -2.98 -7.85
C THR A 146 17.38 -2.28 -6.52
N SER A 147 18.65 -2.03 -6.22
CA SER A 147 19.07 -1.07 -5.20
C SER A 147 19.64 0.14 -5.93
N ALA A 148 18.95 1.27 -5.89
CA ALA A 148 19.49 2.51 -6.42
C ALA A 148 20.18 3.28 -5.29
N SER A 149 21.32 3.91 -5.59
CA SER A 149 21.82 5.03 -4.80
C SER A 149 21.18 6.29 -5.37
N GLU A 150 20.43 7.06 -4.58
CA GLU A 150 19.93 8.34 -5.07
C GLU A 150 21.10 9.33 -5.25
N PRO A 151 21.19 10.05 -6.38
CA PRO A 151 22.15 11.13 -6.54
C PRO A 151 21.97 12.15 -5.41
N GLU A 152 23.08 12.64 -4.85
CA GLU A 152 23.13 13.68 -3.80
C GLU A 152 22.74 13.26 -2.37
N THR A 153 22.40 11.99 -2.14
CA THR A 153 22.27 11.45 -0.77
C THR A 153 23.54 10.68 -0.40
N PHE A 154 24.21 11.10 0.67
CA PHE A 154 25.25 10.27 1.29
C PHE A 154 24.54 9.12 2.01
N GLU A 155 24.63 7.91 1.45
CA GLU A 155 24.31 6.62 2.09
C GLU A 155 22.84 6.18 2.27
N VAL A 156 21.88 6.55 1.41
CA VAL A 156 20.56 5.87 1.40
C VAL A 156 20.45 4.93 0.19
N ARG A 157 20.73 3.64 0.39
CA ARG A 157 20.40 2.60 -0.60
C ARG A 157 18.93 2.23 -0.45
N VAL A 158 18.05 2.86 -1.22
CA VAL A 158 16.64 2.46 -1.26
C VAL A 158 16.52 1.17 -2.08
N GLN A 159 16.23 0.07 -1.38
CA GLN A 159 15.93 -1.21 -2.03
C GLN A 159 14.52 -1.16 -2.59
N ASN A 160 14.42 -1.27 -3.92
CA ASN A 160 13.15 -1.29 -4.63
C ASN A 160 12.77 -2.74 -4.92
N PHE A 161 11.55 -3.09 -4.55
CA PHE A 161 10.96 -4.39 -4.81
C PHE A 161 9.68 -4.26 -5.62
N PHE A 162 9.34 -5.33 -6.31
CA PHE A 162 8.00 -5.53 -6.88
C PHE A 162 7.20 -6.46 -5.99
N GLY A 163 5.97 -6.09 -5.70
CA GLY A 163 5.01 -6.92 -4.99
C GLY A 163 3.92 -7.45 -5.92
N PHE A 164 3.40 -8.64 -5.66
CA PHE A 164 2.23 -9.19 -6.34
C PHE A 164 1.19 -9.64 -5.32
N LEU A 165 -0.04 -9.14 -5.49
CA LEU A 165 -1.21 -9.41 -4.68
C LEU A 165 -2.38 -9.88 -5.54
N PRO A 166 -3.42 -10.50 -4.95
CA PRO A 166 -4.71 -10.68 -5.58
C PRO A 166 -5.25 -9.37 -6.16
N ARG A 167 -5.90 -9.45 -7.33
CA ARG A 167 -6.34 -8.25 -8.08
C ARG A 167 -7.31 -7.35 -7.33
N HIS A 168 -8.12 -7.91 -6.44
CA HIS A 168 -9.14 -7.16 -5.69
C HIS A 168 -8.56 -6.42 -4.49
N ILE A 169 -7.29 -6.64 -4.13
CA ILE A 169 -6.62 -5.89 -3.08
C ILE A 169 -6.12 -4.56 -3.66
N GLU A 170 -6.72 -3.46 -3.20
CA GLU A 170 -6.43 -2.11 -3.68
C GLU A 170 -5.51 -1.36 -2.72
N CYS A 171 -4.20 -1.42 -3.02
CA CYS A 171 -3.21 -0.59 -2.33
C CYS A 171 -3.07 0.78 -2.98
N GLN A 172 -2.74 1.77 -2.16
CA GLN A 172 -2.45 3.15 -2.54
C GLN A 172 -1.02 3.50 -2.13
N PRO A 173 -0.40 4.52 -2.76
CA PRO A 173 0.83 5.09 -2.23
C PRO A 173 0.67 5.45 -0.75
N TRP A 174 1.70 5.17 0.06
CA TRP A 174 1.71 5.33 1.52
C TRP A 174 0.90 4.31 2.35
N ASP A 175 0.34 3.29 1.71
CA ASP A 175 -0.01 2.07 2.42
C ASP A 175 1.26 1.32 2.85
N PHE A 176 1.12 0.47 3.85
CA PHE A 176 2.20 -0.40 4.31
C PHE A 176 1.79 -1.85 4.20
N VAL A 177 2.73 -2.68 3.80
CA VAL A 177 2.59 -4.13 3.77
C VAL A 177 3.57 -4.71 4.76
N GLU A 178 3.07 -5.54 5.68
CA GLU A 178 3.89 -6.35 6.57
C GLU A 178 3.87 -7.80 6.10
N LEU A 179 5.05 -8.31 5.78
CA LEU A 179 5.27 -9.69 5.32
C LEU A 179 6.48 -10.26 6.07
N GLN A 180 6.30 -11.40 6.75
CA GLN A 180 7.37 -12.09 7.49
C GLN A 180 8.10 -11.17 8.49
N GLY A 181 7.36 -10.30 9.19
CA GLY A 181 7.89 -9.35 10.16
C GLY A 181 8.68 -8.18 9.55
N LYS A 182 8.76 -8.09 8.22
CA LYS A 182 9.33 -6.93 7.50
C LYS A 182 8.21 -6.05 7.00
N ARG A 183 8.41 -4.74 7.14
CA ARG A 183 7.46 -3.73 6.72
C ARG A 183 7.96 -3.01 5.48
N PHE A 184 7.07 -2.87 4.51
CA PHE A 184 7.35 -2.25 3.22
C PHE A 184 6.34 -1.15 2.97
N ARG A 185 6.79 0.02 2.50
CA ARG A 185 5.91 1.10 2.05
C ARG A 185 5.54 0.87 0.59
N VAL A 186 4.27 1.06 0.27
CA VAL A 186 3.79 1.08 -1.11
C VAL A 186 4.13 2.44 -1.71
N VAL A 187 4.97 2.42 -2.75
CA VAL A 187 5.37 3.61 -3.51
C VAL A 187 4.40 3.84 -4.66
N ASP A 188 3.99 2.76 -5.32
CA ASP A 188 3.09 2.80 -6.47
C ASP A 188 2.36 1.46 -6.65
N ALA A 189 1.21 1.49 -7.32
CA ALA A 189 0.39 0.31 -7.61
C ALA A 189 0.02 0.26 -9.10
N PHE A 190 0.08 -0.93 -9.70
CA PHE A 190 -0.17 -1.16 -11.12
C PHE A 190 -0.89 -2.49 -11.37
N ALA A 191 -1.29 -2.73 -12.62
CA ALA A 191 -1.90 -3.97 -13.06
C ALA A 191 -0.90 -4.81 -13.84
N ASP A 192 -0.74 -6.09 -13.50
CA ASP A 192 0.07 -7.02 -14.29
C ASP A 192 -0.61 -8.38 -14.39
N SER A 193 -0.95 -8.79 -15.61
CA SER A 193 -1.42 -10.15 -15.91
C SER A 193 -2.58 -10.63 -15.01
N GLY A 194 -3.48 -9.72 -14.66
CA GLY A 194 -4.63 -10.02 -13.79
C GLY A 194 -4.30 -10.07 -12.29
N LEU A 195 -3.13 -9.57 -11.87
CA LEU A 195 -2.73 -9.38 -10.48
C LEU A 195 -2.70 -7.88 -10.12
N ALA A 196 -2.68 -7.56 -8.83
CA ALA A 196 -2.32 -6.25 -8.32
C ALA A 196 -0.79 -6.21 -8.13
N GLY A 197 -0.11 -5.46 -8.99
CA GLY A 197 1.33 -5.25 -8.90
C GLY A 197 1.63 -4.04 -8.03
N LEU A 198 2.68 -4.10 -7.22
CA LEU A 198 3.12 -3.02 -6.34
C LEU A 198 4.58 -2.70 -6.60
N ARG A 199 4.96 -1.43 -6.49
CA ARG A 199 6.34 -1.05 -6.21
C ARG A 199 6.43 -0.74 -4.72
N VAL A 200 7.32 -1.42 -4.02
CA VAL A 200 7.50 -1.24 -2.58
C VAL A 200 8.96 -1.01 -2.22
N ASP A 201 9.20 -0.30 -1.14
CA ASP A 201 10.52 -0.10 -0.53
C ASP A 201 10.50 -0.38 0.98
N GLN A 202 11.69 -0.57 1.55
CA GLN A 202 11.88 -0.71 3.00
C GLN A 202 12.29 0.65 3.55
N ASP A 203 11.33 1.56 3.61
CA ASP A 203 11.51 2.88 4.20
C ASP A 203 10.61 3.01 5.44
N GLU A 204 11.08 3.72 6.45
CA GLU A 204 10.25 4.04 7.60
C GLU A 204 9.18 5.07 7.21
N ASP A 205 8.07 5.13 7.95
CA ASP A 205 7.09 6.18 7.73
C ASP A 205 7.64 7.50 8.27
N PRO A 206 8.02 8.49 7.42
CA PRO A 206 8.58 9.75 7.91
C PRO A 206 7.49 10.67 8.48
N ARG A 207 6.21 10.24 8.43
CA ARG A 207 5.08 11.03 8.87
C ARG A 207 4.97 11.02 10.39
N ILE A 208 4.90 12.21 10.95
CA ILE A 208 4.80 12.51 12.38
C ILE A 208 3.59 13.40 12.66
N ASN A 209 3.15 13.40 13.93
CA ASN A 209 1.97 14.14 14.37
C ASN A 209 2.35 15.55 14.81
N PHE A 210 1.54 16.51 14.36
CA PHE A 210 1.63 17.92 14.71
C PHE A 210 0.28 18.41 15.24
N VAL A 211 0.31 19.60 15.83
CA VAL A 211 -0.90 20.31 16.25
C VAL A 211 -0.86 21.71 15.65
N LEU A 212 -1.80 22.02 14.76
CA LEU A 212 -2.03 23.37 14.28
C LEU A 212 -2.93 24.09 15.28
N ARG A 213 -2.57 25.33 15.63
CA ARG A 213 -3.39 26.21 16.47
C ARG A 213 -3.71 27.46 15.70
N ARG A 214 -4.98 27.84 15.68
CA ARG A 214 -5.45 29.12 15.18
C ARG A 214 -5.90 29.96 16.36
N LYS A 215 -5.42 31.20 16.45
CA LYS A 215 -5.85 32.10 17.52
C LYS A 215 -7.33 32.40 17.40
N GLY A 216 -8.04 32.25 18.51
CA GLY A 216 -9.44 32.64 18.60
C GLY A 216 -9.62 34.14 18.42
N SER A 217 -10.71 34.55 17.78
CA SER A 217 -11.12 35.95 17.82
C SER A 217 -11.54 36.32 19.23
N ARG A 218 -10.97 37.40 19.76
CA ARG A 218 -11.34 37.94 21.08
C ARG A 218 -12.80 38.38 21.05
N THR A 219 -13.61 37.75 21.88
CA THR A 219 -15.03 38.05 22.02
C THR A 219 -15.29 38.51 23.44
N TYR A 220 -15.98 39.64 23.59
CA TYR A 220 -16.34 40.14 24.92
C TYR A 220 -17.53 39.34 25.47
N ASN A 221 -17.31 38.61 26.55
CA ASN A 221 -18.38 37.89 27.23
C ASN A 221 -19.12 38.85 28.17
N ARG A 222 -20.39 39.13 27.85
CA ARG A 222 -21.23 40.08 28.61
C ARG A 222 -21.65 39.57 29.99
N LEU A 223 -21.55 38.26 30.25
CA LEU A 223 -21.93 37.66 31.54
C LEU A 223 -20.77 37.66 32.54
N THR A 224 -19.55 37.38 32.07
CA THR A 224 -18.34 37.38 32.90
C THR A 224 -17.63 38.73 32.89
N HIS A 225 -18.01 39.64 31.97
CA HIS A 225 -17.35 40.92 31.71
C HIS A 225 -15.88 40.82 31.31
N GLU A 226 -15.44 39.64 30.85
CA GLU A 226 -14.08 39.36 30.42
C GLU A 226 -14.00 39.14 28.90
N TYR A 227 -12.81 39.38 28.32
CA TYR A 227 -12.53 39.00 26.94
C TYR A 227 -12.08 37.54 26.90
N GLU A 228 -12.85 36.72 26.20
CA GLU A 228 -12.53 35.31 25.97
C GLU A 228 -12.03 35.13 24.54
N ALA A 229 -11.03 34.29 24.35
CA ALA A 229 -10.59 33.83 23.05
C ALA A 229 -10.52 32.30 23.11
N VAL A 230 -11.25 31.65 22.21
CA VAL A 230 -11.22 30.19 22.09
C VAL A 230 -10.35 29.85 20.89
N ASP A 231 -9.14 29.36 21.17
CA ASP A 231 -8.25 28.87 20.14
C ASP A 231 -8.84 27.64 19.47
N THR A 232 -8.73 27.57 18.15
CA THR A 232 -9.09 26.36 17.39
C THR A 232 -7.84 25.51 17.24
N VAL A 233 -7.97 24.22 17.49
CA VAL A 233 -6.87 23.26 17.43
C VAL A 233 -7.19 22.23 16.36
N HIS A 234 -6.20 21.87 15.55
CA HIS A 234 -6.31 20.82 14.57
C HIS A 234 -5.14 19.85 14.72
N ASN A 235 -5.46 18.60 15.02
CA ASN A 235 -4.51 17.50 15.01
C ASN A 235 -4.25 17.08 13.58
N VAL A 236 -2.99 17.10 13.15
CA VAL A 236 -2.62 16.82 11.75
C VAL A 236 -1.38 15.94 11.70
N THR A 237 -1.26 15.15 10.64
CA THR A 237 -0.07 14.33 10.40
C THR A 237 0.59 14.77 9.10
N GLY A 238 1.90 14.98 9.14
CA GLY A 238 2.70 15.42 7.99
C GLY A 238 4.12 14.91 8.14
N TYR A 239 5.07 15.37 7.33
CA TYR A 239 6.48 15.02 7.50
C TYR A 239 7.37 16.26 7.51
N LEU A 240 8.45 16.18 8.28
CA LEU A 240 9.45 17.24 8.41
C LEU A 240 10.43 17.17 7.24
N VAL A 241 10.52 18.24 6.45
CA VAL A 241 11.46 18.33 5.32
C VAL A 241 12.78 18.92 5.79
N ARG A 242 12.71 19.95 6.64
CA ARG A 242 13.88 20.66 7.12
C ARG A 242 13.64 21.23 8.50
N GLU A 243 14.63 21.09 9.35
CA GLU A 243 14.73 21.86 10.58
C GLU A 243 16.06 22.57 10.59
N LYS A 244 16.04 23.86 10.93
CA LYS A 244 17.25 24.63 11.15
C LYS A 244 17.14 25.33 12.49
N GLU A 245 17.90 24.83 13.45
CA GLU A 245 18.16 25.53 14.70
C GLU A 245 19.43 26.36 14.55
N PHE A 246 19.37 27.62 14.98
CA PHE A 246 20.55 28.48 15.03
C PHE A 246 21.01 28.60 16.48
N PRO A 247 22.34 28.65 16.72
CA PRO A 247 22.85 28.95 18.05
C PRO A 247 22.34 30.31 18.52
N THR A 248 22.08 30.44 19.81
CA THR A 248 21.55 31.67 20.45
C THR A 248 22.41 32.93 20.25
N TRP A 249 23.67 32.78 19.81
CA TRP A 249 24.57 33.88 19.51
C TRP A 249 24.53 34.37 18.06
N SER A 250 23.78 33.71 17.17
CA SER A 250 23.56 34.17 15.80
C SER A 250 22.34 35.10 15.76
N SER A 251 22.56 36.40 15.56
CA SER A 251 21.50 37.42 15.44
C SER A 251 20.82 37.44 14.07
N ASP A 252 21.46 36.85 13.06
CA ASP A 252 21.13 37.10 11.65
C ASP A 252 20.25 36.01 11.04
N ALA A 253 19.82 35.03 11.84
CA ALA A 253 19.00 33.93 11.33
C ALA A 253 17.99 33.41 12.36
N THR A 254 16.72 33.39 11.97
CA THR A 254 15.62 32.84 12.76
C THR A 254 15.54 31.32 12.56
N PRO A 255 15.44 30.53 13.65
CA PRO A 255 15.16 29.10 13.54
C PRO A 255 13.87 28.85 12.77
N TYR A 256 13.85 27.86 11.89
CA TYR A 256 12.65 27.53 11.12
C TYR A 256 12.47 26.02 10.93
N LEU A 257 11.22 25.67 10.61
CA LEU A 257 10.74 24.31 10.39
C LEU A 257 9.94 24.29 9.08
N ASP A 258 10.34 23.43 8.14
CA ASP A 258 9.61 23.19 6.89
C ASP A 258 8.86 21.86 7.00
N VAL A 259 7.53 21.91 6.99
CA VAL A 259 6.64 20.73 7.15
C VAL A 259 5.77 20.57 5.93
N VAL A 260 5.60 19.34 5.46
CA VAL A 260 4.66 19.01 4.40
C VAL A 260 3.44 18.28 4.96
N ILE A 261 2.26 18.72 4.55
CA ILE A 261 0.97 18.14 4.96
C ILE A 261 0.11 17.90 3.72
N GLU A 262 -0.51 16.73 3.61
CA GLU A 262 -1.45 16.45 2.52
C GLU A 262 -2.73 17.30 2.63
N ARG A 263 -3.17 17.87 1.50
CA ARG A 263 -4.37 18.72 1.46
C ARG A 263 -5.63 17.92 1.79
N SER A 264 -5.71 16.70 1.26
CA SER A 264 -6.78 15.74 1.54
C SER A 264 -6.87 15.35 3.01
N HIS A 265 -5.75 15.41 3.73
CA HIS A 265 -5.74 15.17 5.16
C HIS A 265 -6.43 16.31 5.92
N ILE A 266 -5.98 17.57 5.76
CA ILE A 266 -6.46 18.66 6.62
C ILE A 266 -7.77 19.30 6.17
N GLY A 267 -8.12 19.23 4.88
CA GLY A 267 -9.40 19.73 4.37
C GLY A 267 -9.56 21.26 4.33
N PHE A 268 -8.59 22.04 4.82
CA PHE A 268 -8.56 23.50 4.75
C PHE A 268 -7.17 24.02 4.39
N GLN A 269 -7.07 25.28 3.99
CA GLN A 269 -5.78 25.94 3.73
C GLN A 269 -5.24 26.58 5.02
N PRO A 270 -4.02 26.24 5.48
CA PRO A 270 -3.39 26.92 6.60
C PRO A 270 -3.18 28.40 6.32
N VAL A 271 -3.36 29.23 7.34
CA VAL A 271 -3.33 30.70 7.20
C VAL A 271 -2.03 31.25 7.81
N PRO A 272 -1.15 31.88 7.01
CA PRO A 272 0.04 32.55 7.52
C PRO A 272 -0.29 33.59 8.60
N ASP A 273 0.61 33.76 9.56
CA ASP A 273 0.58 34.70 10.70
C ASP A 273 -0.57 34.52 11.72
N ASP A 274 -1.68 33.89 11.33
CA ASP A 274 -2.84 33.60 12.17
C ASP A 274 -2.78 32.22 12.83
N MET A 275 -2.02 31.30 12.23
CA MET A 275 -1.83 29.93 12.71
C MET A 275 -0.40 29.67 13.17
N SER A 276 -0.26 28.79 14.16
CA SER A 276 1.01 28.22 14.59
C SER A 276 0.99 26.70 14.52
N LEU A 277 2.16 26.10 14.33
CA LEU A 277 2.38 24.67 14.39
C LEU A 277 3.14 24.35 15.68
N VAL A 278 2.63 23.39 16.44
CA VAL A 278 3.27 22.89 17.65
C VAL A 278 3.98 21.58 17.34
N TYR A 279 5.28 21.55 17.58
CA TYR A 279 6.16 20.40 17.41
C TYR A 279 7.11 20.33 18.62
N GLU A 280 7.25 19.15 19.23
CA GLU A 280 8.11 18.93 20.42
C GLU A 280 7.89 19.95 21.56
N GLY A 281 6.63 20.37 21.78
CA GLY A 281 6.26 21.34 22.81
C GLY A 281 6.58 22.80 22.47
N ARG A 282 7.19 23.08 21.32
CA ARG A 282 7.47 24.45 20.83
C ARG A 282 6.42 24.85 19.79
N SER A 283 5.88 26.06 19.93
CA SER A 283 4.94 26.64 18.97
C SER A 283 5.69 27.60 18.05
N ARG A 284 5.64 27.37 16.73
CA ARG A 284 6.21 28.24 15.69
C ARG A 284 5.11 28.78 14.81
N VAL A 285 5.13 30.08 14.50
CA VAL A 285 4.10 30.72 13.68
C VAL A 285 4.31 30.31 12.23
N ILE A 286 3.23 29.96 11.53
CA ILE A 286 3.30 29.69 10.08
C ILE A 286 3.53 31.02 9.38
N ARG A 287 4.70 31.20 8.75
CA ARG A 287 5.05 32.43 8.02
C ARG A 287 4.76 32.33 6.55
N HIS A 288 4.85 31.12 5.99
CA HIS A 288 4.63 30.91 4.57
C HIS A 288 3.94 29.58 4.32
N VAL A 289 3.04 29.57 3.34
CA VAL A 289 2.32 28.39 2.86
C VAL A 289 2.47 28.35 1.35
N SER A 290 3.12 27.30 0.84
CA SER A 290 3.21 27.02 -0.60
C SER A 290 2.57 25.68 -0.94
N LEU A 291 2.28 25.50 -2.22
CA LEU A 291 1.91 24.20 -2.78
C LEU A 291 3.15 23.53 -3.36
N GLN A 292 3.34 22.25 -3.08
CA GLN A 292 4.35 21.46 -3.79
C GLN A 292 3.87 21.09 -5.21
N ALA A 293 4.83 20.74 -6.08
CA ALA A 293 4.54 20.31 -7.45
C ALA A 293 3.55 19.13 -7.45
N GLY A 294 2.49 19.25 -8.26
CA GLY A 294 1.37 18.30 -8.27
C GLY A 294 0.19 18.67 -7.37
N GLU A 295 0.22 19.83 -6.69
CA GLU A 295 -0.87 20.48 -5.96
C GLU A 295 -1.55 19.67 -4.84
N ARG A 296 -1.03 18.49 -4.44
CA ARG A 296 -1.65 17.64 -3.42
C ARG A 296 -1.25 17.96 -1.99
N GLN A 297 -0.22 18.78 -1.80
CA GLN A 297 0.44 18.98 -0.51
C GLN A 297 0.68 20.48 -0.23
N TYR A 298 0.50 20.86 1.03
CA TYR A 298 0.94 22.14 1.57
C TYR A 298 2.34 22.01 2.14
N LEU A 299 3.24 22.91 1.77
CA LEU A 299 4.52 23.14 2.42
C LEU A 299 4.41 24.36 3.33
N LEU A 300 4.61 24.16 4.62
CA LEU A 300 4.51 25.17 5.67
C LEU A 300 5.92 25.52 6.16
N ARG A 301 6.28 26.80 6.11
CA ARG A 301 7.47 27.31 6.79
C ARG A 301 7.06 27.99 8.08
N CYS A 302 7.56 27.46 9.20
CA CYS A 302 7.20 27.90 10.55
C CYS A 302 8.41 28.49 11.27
N GLU A 303 8.24 29.66 11.89
CA GLU A 303 9.27 30.42 12.61
C GLU A 303 8.81 30.80 14.02
#